data_AF-A0A1I4P4S7-F1
#
_entry.id   AF-A0A1I4P4S7-F1
#
_cell.length_a   1.000
_cell.length_b   1.000
_cell.length_c   1.000
_cell.angle_alpha   90.00
_cell.angle_beta   90.00
_cell.angle_gamma   90.00
#
_symmetry.space_group_name_H-M   'P 1'
#
loop_
_entity.id
_entity.type
_entity.pdbx_description
1 polymer ?
#
loop_
_entity_poly.entity_id
_entity_poly.type
_entity_poly.pdbx_seq_one_letter_code
_entity_poly.pdbx_strand_id
1 'polypeptide(L)'
;MQQRMFFLVTYWIMVAIGLASFYYTFIDYGFGITVLITVITGTSAALLANALRSRLLIILAVLLFFSSLIFIGIISIDDLVAAFIVEGK
;
A
#
# COMPACT_ATOMS: atom_id res chain seq x y z
N MET A 1 -0.01 -25.39 -15.58
CA MET A 1 -0.96 -24.25 -15.54
C MET A 1 -1.47 -23.95 -14.13
N GLN A 2 -1.87 -24.97 -13.35
CA GLN A 2 -2.49 -24.79 -12.02
C GLN A 2 -1.64 -24.00 -10.99
N GLN A 3 -0.33 -24.27 -10.91
CA GLN A 3 0.58 -23.56 -9.98
C GLN A 3 0.69 -22.06 -10.29
N ARG A 4 0.76 -21.68 -11.57
CA ARG A 4 0.83 -20.27 -11.99
C ARG A 4 -0.44 -19.51 -11.60
N MET A 5 -1.60 -20.15 -11.76
CA MET A 5 -2.88 -19.59 -11.38
C MET A 5 -2.98 -19.41 -9.85
N PHE A 6 -2.50 -20.38 -9.08
CA PHE A 6 -2.43 -20.27 -7.61
C PHE A 6 -1.62 -19.05 -7.16
N PHE A 7 -0.38 -18.88 -7.66
CA PHE A 7 0.45 -17.73 -7.31
C PHE A 7 -0.20 -16.39 -7.68
N LEU A 8 -0.92 -16.34 -8.80
CA LEU A 8 -1.61 -15.14 -9.26
C LEU A 8 -2.80 -14.78 -8.35
N VAL A 9 -3.57 -15.79 -7.92
CA VAL A 9 -4.66 -15.61 -6.96
C VAL A 9 -4.12 -15.15 -5.60
N THR A 10 -3.07 -15.79 -5.09
CA THR A 10 -2.44 -15.39 -3.82
C THR A 10 -1.90 -13.96 -3.90
N TYR A 11 -1.30 -13.57 -5.03
CA TYR A 11 -0.85 -12.21 -5.27
C TYR A 11 -2.00 -11.20 -5.14
N TRP A 12 -3.12 -11.44 -5.81
CA TRP A 12 -4.28 -10.54 -5.75
C TRP A 12 -4.93 -10.48 -4.38
N ILE A 13 -4.93 -11.59 -3.62
CA ILE A 13 -5.39 -11.59 -2.23
C ILE A 13 -4.52 -10.67 -1.37
N MET A 14 -3.19 -10.75 -1.52
CA MET A 14 -2.27 -9.87 -0.78
C MET A 14 -2.50 -8.40 -1.12
N VAL A 15 -2.71 -8.10 -2.41
CA VAL A 15 -3.03 -6.73 -2.85
C VAL A 15 -4.36 -6.25 -2.26
N ALA A 16 -5.40 -7.09 -2.26
CA ALA A 16 -6.69 -6.75 -1.68
C ALA A 16 -6.62 -6.49 -0.16
N ILE A 17 -5.84 -7.29 0.58
CA ILE A 17 -5.61 -7.08 2.02
C ILE A 17 -4.87 -5.76 2.26
N GLY A 18 -3.84 -5.47 1.47
CA GLY A 18 -3.11 -4.20 1.55
C GLY A 18 -4.03 -3.00 1.32
N LEU A 19 -4.90 -3.05 0.31
CA LEU A 19 -5.89 -2.00 0.04
C LEU A 19 -6.95 -1.89 1.15
N ALA A 20 -7.47 -3.01 1.65
CA ALA A 20 -8.44 -3.02 2.74
C ALA A 20 -7.88 -2.42 4.03
N SER A 21 -6.55 -2.50 4.23
CA SER A 21 -5.90 -1.95 5.42
C SER A 21 -5.99 -0.42 5.53
N PHE A 22 -6.28 0.29 4.44
CA PHE A 22 -6.52 1.73 4.45
C PHE A 22 -7.83 2.12 5.16
N TYR A 23 -8.77 1.19 5.32
CA TYR A 23 -9.96 1.42 6.14
C TYR A 23 -9.58 1.73 7.59
N TYR A 24 -8.53 1.10 8.11
CA TYR A 24 -8.06 1.33 9.47
C TYR A 24 -7.35 2.68 9.62
N THR A 25 -6.91 3.33 8.55
CA THR A 25 -6.12 4.57 8.64
C THR A 25 -6.86 5.73 9.33
N PHE A 26 -8.19 5.73 9.31
CA PHE A 26 -9.04 6.74 9.94
C PHE A 26 -9.31 6.52 11.43
N ILE A 27 -8.71 5.48 12.03
CA ILE A 27 -8.87 5.12 13.44
C ILE A 27 -7.58 5.50 14.19
N ASP A 28 -7.69 5.86 15.47
CA ASP A 28 -6.53 6.10 16.34
C ASP A 28 -5.54 4.92 16.29
N TYR A 29 -4.25 5.22 16.07
CA TYR A 29 -3.16 4.25 15.82
C TYR A 29 -3.28 3.42 14.54
N GLY A 30 -4.35 3.58 13.77
CA GLY A 30 -4.66 2.82 12.58
C GLY A 30 -3.69 3.06 11.42
N PHE A 31 -3.08 4.25 11.34
CA PHE A 31 -2.02 4.51 10.37
C PHE A 31 -0.83 3.55 10.51
N GLY A 32 -0.35 3.33 11.74
CA GLY A 32 0.75 2.40 12.01
C GLY A 32 0.40 0.98 11.59
N ILE A 33 -0.85 0.58 11.80
CA ILE A 33 -1.38 -0.73 11.37
C ILE A 33 -1.43 -0.81 9.84
N THR A 34 -1.92 0.21 9.16
CA THR A 34 -1.92 0.28 7.68
C THR A 34 -0.50 0.20 7.11
N VAL A 35 0.47 0.91 7.68
CA VAL A 35 1.88 0.83 7.26
C VAL A 35 2.41 -0.59 7.40
N LEU A 36 2.20 -1.21 8.56
CA LEU A 36 2.68 -2.56 8.82
C LEU A 36 2.06 -3.58 7.86
N ILE A 37 0.74 -3.48 7.62
CA ILE A 37 0.04 -4.38 6.69
C ILE A 37 0.51 -4.15 5.25
N THR A 38 0.61 -2.90 4.78
CA THR A 38 1.06 -2.58 3.41
C THR A 38 2.51 -2.99 3.15
N VAL A 39 3.40 -2.86 4.15
CA VAL A 39 4.79 -3.35 4.09
C VAL A 39 4.83 -4.88 3.96
N ILE A 40 4.10 -5.60 4.82
CA ILE A 40 4.09 -7.08 4.82
C ILE A 40 3.46 -7.62 3.52
N THR A 41 2.29 -7.09 3.15
CA THR A 41 1.56 -7.55 1.96
C THR A 41 2.26 -7.14 0.68
N GLY A 42 2.82 -5.93 0.59
CA GLY A 42 3.62 -5.44 -0.54
C GLY A 42 4.89 -6.26 -0.74
N THR A 43 5.63 -6.56 0.32
CA THR A 43 6.84 -7.41 0.24
C THR A 43 6.48 -8.83 -0.18
N SER A 44 5.42 -9.41 0.40
CA SER A 44 4.94 -10.75 0.05
C SER A 44 4.47 -10.83 -1.41
N ALA A 45 3.71 -9.83 -1.87
CA ALA A 45 3.27 -9.71 -3.25
C ALA A 45 4.45 -9.55 -4.22
N ALA A 46 5.49 -8.80 -3.85
CA ALA A 46 6.68 -8.62 -4.68
C ALA A 46 7.46 -9.94 -4.84
N LEU A 47 7.60 -10.73 -3.78
CA LEU A 47 8.22 -12.07 -3.83
C LEU A 47 7.43 -13.02 -4.73
N LEU A 48 6.09 -13.03 -4.61
CA LEU A 48 5.21 -13.83 -5.47
C LEU A 48 5.27 -13.39 -6.93
N ALA A 49 5.31 -12.08 -7.19
CA ALA A 49 5.46 -11.52 -8.53
C ALA A 49 6.82 -11.85 -9.17
N ASN A 50 7.88 -11.87 -8.37
CA ASN A 50 9.21 -12.30 -8.80
C ASN A 50 9.23 -13.78 -9.19
N ALA A 51 8.55 -14.65 -8.41
CA ALA A 51 8.38 -16.07 -8.76
C ALA A 51 7.60 -16.25 -10.08
N LEU A 52 6.64 -15.36 -10.37
CA LEU A 52 5.90 -15.32 -11.64
C LEU A 52 6.68 -14.67 -12.80
N ARG A 53 7.87 -14.12 -12.53
CA ARG A 53 8.74 -13.39 -13.48
C ARG A 53 8.03 -12.27 -14.24
N SER A 54 7.00 -11.66 -13.64
CA SER A 54 6.21 -10.60 -14.27
C SER A 54 6.61 -9.23 -13.74
N ARG A 55 7.29 -8.44 -14.55
CA ARG A 55 7.75 -7.09 -14.18
C ARG A 55 6.61 -6.18 -13.74
N LEU A 56 5.45 -6.26 -14.41
CA LEU A 56 4.27 -5.47 -14.07
C LEU A 56 3.75 -5.77 -12.66
N LEU A 57 3.68 -7.05 -12.29
CA LEU A 57 3.21 -7.46 -10.95
C LEU A 57 4.20 -7.04 -9.86
N ILE A 58 5.51 -7.02 -10.16
CA ILE A 58 6.54 -6.53 -9.23
C ILE A 58 6.34 -5.03 -8.99
N ILE A 59 6.19 -4.24 -10.05
CA ILE A 59 5.99 -2.78 -9.93
C ILE A 59 4.72 -2.49 -9.11
N LEU A 60 3.62 -3.18 -9.37
CA LEU A 60 2.38 -3.03 -8.61
C LEU A 60 2.53 -3.39 -7.12
N ALA A 61 3.30 -4.43 -6.79
CA ALA A 61 3.56 -4.78 -5.40
C ALA A 61 4.45 -3.76 -4.68
N VAL A 62 5.44 -3.20 -5.39
CA VAL A 62 6.27 -2.11 -4.87
C VAL A 62 5.44 -0.85 -4.67
N LEU A 63 4.53 -0.53 -5.59
CA LEU A 63 3.59 0.59 -5.41
C LEU A 63 2.70 0.38 -4.18
N LEU A 64 2.20 -0.84 -3.94
CA LEU A 64 1.45 -1.15 -2.72
C LEU A 64 2.30 -0.95 -1.45
N PHE A 65 3.57 -1.35 -1.48
CA PHE A 65 4.49 -1.13 -0.37
C PHE A 65 4.65 0.36 -0.03
N PHE A 66 4.84 1.21 -1.05
CA PHE A 66 5.00 2.65 -0.86
C PHE A 66 3.69 3.42 -0.68
N SER A 67 2.54 2.77 -0.86
CA SER A 67 1.23 3.44 -0.86
C SER A 67 0.92 4.18 0.45
N SER A 68 1.32 3.63 1.59
CA SER A 68 1.13 4.26 2.90
C SER A 68 1.97 5.54 3.07
N LEU A 69 3.17 5.60 2.49
CA LEU A 69 4.00 6.81 2.48
C LEU A 69 3.44 7.89 1.55
N ILE A 70 2.92 7.49 0.39
CA ILE A 70 2.25 8.42 -0.54
C ILE A 70 1.04 9.05 0.15
N PHE A 71 0.26 8.23 0.86
CA PHE A 71 -0.93 8.70 1.58
C PHE A 71 -0.57 9.70 2.69
N ILE A 72 0.47 9.43 3.49
CA ILE A 72 0.94 10.40 4.48
C ILE A 72 1.42 11.69 3.84
N GLY A 73 2.13 11.60 2.71
CA GLY A 73 2.63 12.77 2.00
C GLY A 73 1.51 13.69 1.57
N ILE A 74 0.39 13.13 1.09
CA ILE A 74 -0.80 13.90 0.72
C ILE A 74 -1.43 14.58 1.94
N ILE A 75 -1.62 13.85 3.05
CA ILE A 75 -2.20 14.41 4.28
C ILE A 75 -1.33 15.55 4.83
N SER A 76 -0.01 15.35 4.90
CA SER A 76 0.90 16.37 5.39
C SER A 76 0.91 17.63 4.52
N ILE A 77 0.71 17.50 3.21
CA ILE A 77 0.58 18.66 2.32
C ILE A 77 -0.75 19.40 2.59
N ASP A 78 -1.85 18.67 2.79
CA ASP A 78 -3.16 19.27 3.08
C ASP A 78 -3.13 20.05 4.41
N ASP A 79 -2.54 19.46 5.46
CA ASP A 79 -2.34 20.12 6.76
C ASP A 79 -1.46 21.38 6.63
N LEU A 80 -0.39 21.30 5.83
CA LEU A 80 0.49 22.44 5.57
C LEU A 80 -0.28 23.57 4.87
N VAL A 81 -1.06 23.24 3.83
CA VAL A 81 -1.88 24.20 3.09
C VAL A 81 -2.94 24.82 4.00
N ALA A 82 -3.61 24.02 4.82
CA ALA A 82 -4.59 24.51 5.80
C ALA A 82 -3.93 25.47 6.81
N ALA A 83 -2.74 25.14 7.32
CA ALA A 83 -1.98 26.02 8.21
C ALA A 83 -1.61 27.35 7.53
N PHE A 84 -1.15 27.33 6.28
CA PHE A 84 -0.85 28.55 5.52
C PHE A 84 -2.08 29.45 5.29
N ILE A 85 -3.25 28.86 5.00
CA ILE A 85 -4.49 29.63 4.80
C ILE A 85 -4.97 30.26 6.11
N VAL A 86 -4.87 29.54 7.24
CA VAL A 86 -5.32 30.04 8.55
C VAL A 86 -4.35 31.06 9.15
N GLU A 87 -3.05 30.92 8.93
CA GLU A 87 -2.03 31.88 9.41
C GLU A 87 -1.88 33.14 8.54
N GLY A 88 -2.63 33.25 7.43
CA GLY A 88 -2.78 34.50 6.68
C GLY A 88 -1.46 35.09 6.17
N LYS A 89 -0.62 34.27 5.54
CA LYS A 89 0.49 34.73 4.70
C LYS A 89 0.22 34.49 3.23
#